data_AF-A0AAE1KKV6-F1
#
_entry.id   AF-A0AAE1KKV6-F1
#
_cell.length_a   1.000
_cell.length_b   1.000
_cell.length_c   1.000
_cell.angle_alpha   90.00
_cell.angle_beta   90.00
_cell.angle_gamma   90.00
#
_symmetry.space_group_name_H-M   'P 1'
#
loop_
_entity.id
_entity.type
_entity.pdbx_description
1 polymer ?
#
loop_
_entity_poly.entity_id
_entity_poly.type
_entity_poly.pdbx_seq_one_letter_code
_entity_poly.pdbx_strand_id
1 'polypeptide(L)'
;MLVCTDGDEENTTQGSTRRTRINSVCVKDLITPTKSDYACAIIKVQDYNDHDPQFLANLYNDTVTETASIGTTVTEVFAVDRDKGANGHIMYSIISGSSKRCTCWR
;
A
#
# COMPACT_ATOMS: atom_id res chain seq x y z
N MET A 1 -31.53 0.92 -24.52
CA MET A 1 -30.46 1.03 -23.52
C MET A 1 -29.23 0.39 -24.12
N LEU A 2 -28.19 1.18 -24.39
CA LEU A 2 -26.88 0.64 -24.80
C LEU A 2 -25.94 0.75 -23.60
N VAL A 3 -25.24 -0.33 -23.29
CA VAL A 3 -24.19 -0.38 -22.28
C VAL A 3 -22.87 -0.41 -23.03
N CYS A 4 -22.03 0.60 -22.83
CA CYS A 4 -20.69 0.65 -23.37
C CYS A 4 -19.70 0.52 -22.22
N THR A 5 -18.68 -0.32 -22.40
CA THR A 5 -17.54 -0.48 -21.51
C THR A 5 -16.30 -0.12 -22.29
N ASP A 6 -15.56 0.88 -21.84
CA ASP A 6 -14.24 1.18 -22.41
C ASP A 6 -13.21 0.28 -21.74
N GLY A 7 -12.47 -0.48 -22.54
CA GLY A 7 -11.41 -1.38 -22.10
C GLY A 7 -10.05 -0.68 -22.13
N ASP A 8 -9.39 -0.66 -20.97
CA ASP A 8 -7.97 -0.40 -20.69
C ASP A 8 -7.20 0.51 -21.68
N GLU A 9 -6.95 1.77 -21.30
CA GLU A 9 -5.88 2.58 -21.87
C GLU A 9 -4.58 2.32 -21.06
N GLU A 10 -3.69 1.50 -21.62
CA GLU A 10 -2.41 1.16 -21.00
C GLU A 10 -1.40 2.31 -21.19
N ASN A 11 -1.27 3.20 -20.20
CA ASN A 11 -0.20 4.19 -20.20
C ASN A 11 1.06 3.62 -19.50
N THR A 12 1.95 3.04 -20.29
CA THR A 12 3.24 2.52 -19.82
C THR A 12 4.20 3.68 -19.55
N THR A 13 4.28 4.14 -18.30
CA THR A 13 5.44 4.95 -17.85
C THR A 13 6.43 4.05 -17.09
N GLN A 14 7.63 3.98 -17.65
CA GLN A 14 8.78 3.17 -17.25
C GLN A 14 9.07 3.32 -15.74
N GLY A 15 8.99 2.21 -14.99
CA GLY A 15 9.54 2.08 -13.64
C GLY A 15 8.55 1.84 -12.48
N SER A 16 7.23 2.02 -12.65
CA SER A 16 6.26 1.67 -11.61
C SER A 16 4.90 1.40 -12.22
N THR A 17 4.53 0.13 -12.35
CA THR A 17 3.24 -0.28 -12.90
C THR A 17 2.12 0.15 -11.94
N ARG A 18 1.60 1.37 -12.12
CA ARG A 18 0.24 1.72 -11.68
C ARG A 18 -0.73 0.94 -12.56
N ARG A 19 -1.23 -0.20 -12.06
CA ARG A 19 -2.42 -0.83 -12.64
C ARG A 19 -3.67 -0.11 -12.11
N THR A 20 -3.82 1.16 -12.44
CA THR A 20 -5.10 1.84 -12.17
C THR A 20 -6.05 1.46 -13.29
N ARG A 21 -6.78 0.35 -13.12
CA ARG A 21 -7.90 0.02 -14.00
C ARG A 21 -9.05 0.97 -13.68
N ILE A 22 -9.35 1.86 -14.61
CA ILE A 22 -10.50 2.74 -14.55
C ILE A 22 -11.54 2.13 -15.48
N ASN A 23 -12.48 1.39 -14.91
CA ASN A 23 -13.60 0.85 -15.68
C ASN A 23 -14.74 1.85 -15.59
N SER A 24 -15.16 2.39 -16.73
CA SER A 24 -16.38 3.20 -16.84
C SER A 24 -17.49 2.38 -17.48
N VAL A 25 -18.65 2.36 -16.82
CA VAL A 25 -19.89 1.80 -17.38
C VAL A 25 -20.82 2.97 -17.65
N CYS A 26 -21.19 3.16 -18.91
CA CYS A 26 -22.10 4.22 -19.32
C CYS A 26 -23.37 3.65 -19.94
N VAL A 27 -24.51 4.24 -19.58
CA VAL A 27 -25.83 3.91 -20.13
C VAL A 27 -26.34 5.07 -20.95
N LYS A 28 -26.78 4.80 -22.19
CA LYS A 28 -27.37 5.80 -23.10
C LYS A 28 -28.81 5.47 -23.46
N ASP A 29 -29.66 6.49 -23.46
CA ASP A 29 -30.99 6.42 -24.07
C ASP A 29 -30.90 6.28 -25.61
N LEU A 30 -31.92 5.67 -26.22
CA LEU A 30 -31.92 5.33 -27.65
C LEU A 30 -32.75 6.28 -28.51
N ILE A 31 -33.34 7.34 -27.93
CA ILE A 31 -34.32 8.18 -28.62
C ILE A 31 -33.72 9.57 -28.83
N THR A 32 -33.43 9.92 -30.08
CA THR A 32 -32.95 11.26 -30.51
C THR A 32 -33.92 11.82 -31.56
N PRO A 33 -34.28 13.12 -31.49
CA PRO A 33 -33.31 14.15 -31.85
C PRO A 33 -33.09 15.30 -30.85
N THR A 34 -33.87 15.43 -29.76
CA THR A 34 -33.83 16.68 -28.97
C THR A 34 -33.25 16.57 -27.57
N LYS A 35 -33.11 15.38 -26.99
CA LYS A 35 -32.36 15.16 -25.73
C LYS A 35 -31.69 13.79 -25.77
N SER A 36 -30.46 13.72 -25.30
CA SER A 36 -29.78 12.46 -24.98
C SER A 36 -29.29 12.59 -23.55
N ASP A 37 -29.57 11.59 -22.73
CA ASP A 37 -29.08 11.51 -21.36
C ASP A 37 -28.11 10.34 -21.21
N TYR A 38 -27.10 10.55 -20.38
CA TYR A 38 -26.09 9.54 -20.08
C TYR A 38 -25.79 9.52 -18.59
N ALA A 39 -25.75 8.32 -18.03
CA ALA A 39 -25.29 8.07 -16.67
C ALA A 39 -24.04 7.19 -16.74
N CYS A 40 -22.95 7.64 -16.14
CA CYS A 40 -21.69 6.92 -16.08
C CYS A 40 -21.27 6.67 -14.64
N ALA A 41 -20.83 5.45 -14.34
CA ALA A 41 -20.19 5.09 -13.09
C ALA A 41 -18.68 4.89 -13.34
N ILE A 42 -17.84 5.55 -12.54
CA ILE A 42 -16.38 5.40 -12.59
C ILE A 42 -15.97 4.44 -11.48
N ILE A 43 -15.46 3.28 -11.85
CA ILE A 43 -14.95 2.29 -10.90
C ILE A 43 -13.43 2.48 -10.81
N LYS A 44 -12.96 2.87 -9.63
CA LYS A 44 -11.53 2.94 -9.30
C LYS A 44 -11.19 1.80 -8.35
N VAL A 45 -10.35 0.89 -8.79
CA VAL A 45 -9.80 -0.14 -7.90
C VAL A 45 -8.66 0.51 -7.11
N GLN A 46 -8.80 0.58 -5.79
CA GLN A 46 -7.73 0.99 -4.89
C GLN A 46 -6.86 -0.21 -4.53
N ASP A 47 -5.56 0.04 -4.39
CA ASP A 47 -4.61 -0.94 -3.89
C ASP A 47 -4.90 -1.20 -2.40
N TYR A 48 -4.85 -2.46 -1.99
CA TYR A 48 -5.08 -2.85 -0.60
C TYR A 48 -3.73 -3.11 0.08
N ASN A 49 -3.66 -2.88 1.39
CA ASN A 49 -2.46 -3.18 2.18
C ASN A 49 -2.47 -4.68 2.55
N ASP A 50 -1.92 -5.53 1.69
CA ASP A 50 -1.94 -6.98 1.84
C ASP A 50 -0.59 -7.59 2.23
N HIS A 51 0.45 -6.78 2.45
CA HIS A 51 1.73 -7.24 2.99
C HIS A 51 1.95 -6.63 4.38
N ASP A 52 2.32 -7.47 5.34
CA ASP A 52 2.78 -7.01 6.65
C ASP A 52 4.29 -6.74 6.62
N PRO A 53 4.79 -5.71 7.35
CA PRO A 53 6.23 -5.50 7.51
C PRO A 53 6.92 -6.69 8.16
N GLN A 54 8.07 -7.10 7.63
CA GLN A 54 8.87 -8.21 8.14
C GLN A 54 10.27 -7.76 8.54
N PHE A 55 10.67 -8.06 9.78
CA PHE A 55 12.05 -7.84 10.22
C PHE A 55 13.02 -8.73 9.44
N LEU A 56 14.22 -8.20 9.15
CA LEU A 56 15.27 -8.95 8.45
C LEU A 56 15.82 -10.11 9.29
N ALA A 57 15.71 -10.03 10.61
CA ALA A 57 16.12 -11.06 11.55
C ALA A 57 15.02 -11.36 12.57
N ASN A 58 14.93 -12.64 12.96
CA ASN A 58 14.00 -13.10 13.99
C ASN A 58 14.46 -12.74 15.41
N LEU A 59 15.76 -12.50 15.60
CA LEU A 59 16.37 -12.16 16.87
C LEU A 59 17.52 -11.20 16.63
N TYR A 60 17.48 -10.06 17.33
CA TYR A 60 18.59 -9.11 17.42
C TYR A 60 19.21 -9.27 18.81
N ASN A 61 20.48 -9.66 18.84
CA ASN A 61 21.23 -9.86 20.08
C ASN A 61 22.55 -9.10 19.96
N ASP A 62 22.72 -8.09 20.80
CA ASP A 62 23.90 -7.25 20.82
C ASP A 62 24.35 -7.01 22.26
N THR A 63 25.60 -6.60 22.42
CA THR A 63 26.23 -6.38 23.72
C THR A 63 26.70 -4.94 23.86
N VAL A 64 26.48 -4.36 25.03
CA VAL A 64 26.91 -3.00 25.35
C VAL A 64 27.73 -3.01 26.63
N THR A 65 28.81 -2.23 26.64
CA THR A 65 29.67 -2.09 27.82
C THR A 65 29.00 -1.25 28.88
N GLU A 66 29.23 -1.55 30.16
CA GLU A 66 28.72 -0.75 31.28
C GLU A 66 29.22 0.70 31.27
N THR A 67 30.38 0.94 30.68
CA THR A 67 31.00 2.27 30.54
C THR A 67 30.52 3.05 29.30
N ALA A 68 29.52 2.54 28.58
CA ALA A 68 29.02 3.19 27.38
C ALA A 68 28.40 4.56 27.72
N SER A 69 28.67 5.57 26.88
CA SER A 69 28.12 6.91 27.04
C SER A 69 26.62 6.96 26.73
N ILE A 70 25.93 7.94 27.30
CA ILE A 70 24.53 8.22 26.95
C ILE A 70 24.43 8.55 25.45
N GLY A 71 23.44 7.96 24.79
CA GLY A 71 23.24 8.10 23.34
C GLY A 71 24.02 7.10 22.50
N THR A 72 24.73 6.14 23.12
CA THR A 72 25.34 5.03 22.37
C THR A 72 24.24 4.18 21.74
N THR A 73 24.28 4.04 20.40
CA THR A 73 23.43 3.11 19.67
C THR A 73 23.85 1.69 20.01
N VAL A 74 22.93 0.89 20.55
CA VAL A 74 23.20 -0.51 20.94
C VAL A 74 22.92 -1.47 19.79
N THR A 75 21.84 -1.26 19.04
CA THR A 75 21.47 -2.11 17.91
C THR A 75 20.61 -1.33 16.93
N GLU A 76 20.65 -1.72 15.67
CA GLU A 76 19.77 -1.22 14.61
C GLU A 76 18.93 -2.37 14.07
N VAL A 77 17.64 -2.13 13.90
CA VAL A 77 16.69 -3.12 13.38
C VAL A 77 16.11 -2.62 12.07
N PHE A 78 15.93 -3.55 11.13
CA PHE A 78 15.39 -3.25 9.81
C PHE A 78 14.20 -4.16 9.53
N ALA A 79 13.13 -3.59 8.98
CA ALA A 79 12.00 -4.30 8.45
C ALA A 79 11.73 -3.90 6.99
N VAL A 80 11.11 -4.81 6.24
CA VAL A 80 10.74 -4.63 4.84
C VAL A 80 9.25 -4.93 4.68
N ASP A 81 8.56 -4.01 4.04
CA ASP A 81 7.19 -4.17 3.57
C ASP A 81 7.20 -4.17 2.04
N ARG A 82 6.39 -5.03 1.43
CA ARG A 82 6.31 -5.17 -0.03
C ARG A 82 5.19 -4.34 -0.65
N ASP A 83 4.38 -3.70 0.18
CA ASP A 83 3.35 -2.77 -0.26
C ASP A 83 3.96 -1.48 -0.81
N LYS A 84 3.21 -0.82 -1.70
CA LYS A 84 3.67 0.37 -2.40
C LYS A 84 3.15 1.65 -1.76
N GLY A 85 3.93 2.73 -1.87
CA GLY A 85 3.51 4.04 -1.41
C GLY A 85 3.30 4.09 0.10
N ALA A 86 2.19 4.67 0.55
CA ALA A 86 1.91 4.84 1.98
C ALA A 86 1.66 3.50 2.71
N ASN A 87 1.20 2.48 1.99
CA ASN A 87 0.95 1.15 2.54
C ASN A 87 2.26 0.49 3.01
N GLY A 88 3.36 0.67 2.28
CA GLY A 88 4.68 0.17 2.66
C GLY A 88 5.47 1.04 3.64
N HIS A 89 4.84 2.04 4.29
CA HIS A 89 5.54 2.93 5.22
C HIS A 89 5.62 2.30 6.62
N ILE A 90 6.85 2.07 7.10
CA ILE A 90 7.10 1.33 8.35
C ILE A 90 7.35 2.28 9.51
N MET A 91 6.70 2.02 10.64
CA MET A 91 6.93 2.71 11.91
C MET A 91 7.39 1.73 12.99
N TYR A 92 8.45 2.08 13.71
CA TYR A 92 9.04 1.24 14.75
C TYR A 92 8.59 1.68 16.15
N SER A 93 8.26 0.72 17.01
CA SER A 93 7.98 0.97 18.42
C SER A 93 8.48 -0.17 19.29
N ILE A 94 8.84 0.13 20.53
CA ILE A 94 9.20 -0.87 21.54
C ILE A 94 7.94 -1.19 22.34
N ILE A 95 7.45 -2.41 22.17
CA ILE A 95 6.17 -2.83 22.77
C ILE A 95 6.30 -3.31 24.23
N SER A 96 7.49 -3.73 24.67
CA SER A 96 7.73 -4.21 26.02
C SER A 96 9.23 -4.24 26.32
N GLY A 97 9.61 -3.81 27.52
CA GLY A 97 10.92 -4.09 28.11
C GLY A 97 10.82 -5.31 29.01
N SER A 98 11.76 -6.26 28.89
CA SER A 98 11.87 -7.49 29.68
C SER A 98 10.81 -8.58 29.42
N SER A 99 10.35 -8.78 28.18
CA SER A 99 9.64 -10.00 27.79
C SER A 99 9.93 -10.37 26.34
N LYS A 100 10.30 -11.63 26.11
CA LYS A 100 10.80 -12.23 24.86
C LYS A 100 9.79 -12.27 23.70
N ARG A 101 9.08 -11.19 23.40
CA ARG A 101 8.23 -11.12 22.21
C ARG A 101 8.30 -9.72 21.64
N CYS A 102 8.93 -9.60 20.47
CA CYS A 102 8.67 -8.49 19.56
C CYS A 102 7.43 -8.88 18.76
N THR A 103 6.34 -8.12 18.87
CA THR A 103 5.14 -8.29 18.05
C THR A 103 4.84 -6.96 17.39
N CYS A 104 4.80 -6.96 16.05
CA CYS A 104 4.32 -5.81 15.28
C CYS A 104 2.78 -5.78 15.37
N TRP A 105 2.19 -4.59 15.46
CA TRP A 105 0.74 -4.38 15.49
C TRP A 105 0.31 -3.30 14.49
N ARG A 106 -0.98 -3.35 14.16
CA ARG A 106 -1.75 -2.50 13.24
C ARG A 106 -2.11 -1.14 13.84
#